data_AF-A0A8S3ILB2-F1
#
_entry.id   AF-A0A8S3ILB2-F1
#
_cell.length_a   1.000
_cell.length_b   1.000
_cell.length_c   1.000
_cell.angle_alpha   90.00
_cell.angle_beta   90.00
_cell.angle_gamma   90.00
#
_symmetry.space_group_name_H-M   'P 1'
#
loop_
_entity.id
_entity.type
_entity.pdbx_description
1 polymer ?
#
loop_
_entity_poly.entity_id
_entity_poly.type
_entity_poly.pdbx_seq_one_letter_code
_entity_poly.pdbx_strand_id
1 'polypeptide(L)'
;LPFQFLDKKTLIIAVKEIESVDLAAVARGQNSKARKIPLGVSLANTMVIFERAEGSSINLAGKSKGKSQFVSIINPDFDFKTMGIGGLDTEFNAIFRRAFASRVFPPEVVYQLGMKHCRGILLYGPPGTGKTLMAR
;
A
#
# COMPACT_ATOMS: atom_id res chain seq x y z
N LEU A 1 25.55 13.00 9.57
CA LEU A 1 26.44 11.85 9.25
C LEU A 1 26.01 11.28 7.89
N PRO A 2 26.86 11.31 6.86
CA PRO A 2 26.57 10.67 5.59
C PRO A 2 26.69 9.15 5.73
N PHE A 3 25.70 8.41 5.24
CA PHE A 3 25.73 6.96 5.13
C PHE A 3 26.40 6.58 3.81
N GLN A 4 27.47 5.82 3.88
CA GLN A 4 28.18 5.32 2.70
C GLN A 4 27.61 3.96 2.32
N PHE A 5 27.08 3.86 1.09
CA PHE A 5 26.59 2.60 0.54
C PHE A 5 27.31 2.31 -0.76
N LEU A 6 28.14 1.26 -0.74
CA LEU A 6 29.09 0.95 -1.81
C LEU A 6 30.02 2.15 -2.12
N ASP A 7 30.90 1.97 -3.11
CA ASP A 7 31.87 3.00 -3.52
C ASP A 7 31.25 4.17 -4.28
N LYS A 8 29.91 4.24 -4.41
CA LYS A 8 29.31 5.09 -5.45
C LYS A 8 28.54 6.31 -5.00
N LYS A 9 27.99 6.46 -3.78
CA LYS A 9 27.28 7.71 -3.37
C LYS A 9 27.21 7.88 -1.85
N THR A 10 27.28 9.13 -1.39
CA THR A 10 26.89 9.53 -0.03
C THR A 10 25.38 9.67 0.06
N LEU A 11 24.74 8.98 1.01
CA LEU A 11 23.33 9.12 1.32
C LEU A 11 23.14 9.95 2.59
N ILE A 12 22.12 10.80 2.63
CA ILE A 12 21.68 11.45 3.86
C ILE A 12 20.61 10.56 4.48
N ILE A 13 20.82 10.18 5.73
CA ILE A 13 19.84 9.42 6.51
C ILE A 13 19.32 10.33 7.63
N ALA A 14 17.99 10.36 7.77
CA ALA A 14 17.31 10.92 8.92
C ALA A 14 16.60 9.78 9.66
N VAL A 15 16.77 9.71 10.97
CA VAL A 15 16.03 8.77 11.80
C VAL A 15 14.62 9.32 12.01
N LYS A 16 13.63 8.66 11.42
CA LYS A 16 12.22 9.05 11.53
C LYS A 16 11.54 8.49 12.77
N GLU A 17 11.84 7.25 13.10
CA GLU A 17 11.24 6.55 14.22
C GLU A 17 12.22 5.51 14.78
N ILE A 18 12.26 5.40 16.10
CA ILE A 18 13.00 4.35 16.81
C ILE A 18 12.00 3.62 17.70
N GLU A 19 11.94 2.30 17.57
CA GLU A 19 11.16 1.43 18.43
C GLU A 19 12.09 0.51 19.22
N SER A 20 11.77 0.32 20.50
CA SER A 20 12.45 -0.64 21.37
C SER A 20 11.51 -1.76 21.79
N VAL A 21 12.10 -2.93 21.98
CA VAL A 21 11.43 -4.12 22.49
C VAL A 21 12.18 -4.56 23.75
N ASP A 22 11.44 -4.88 24.80
CA ASP A 22 12.04 -5.41 26.03
C ASP A 22 12.54 -6.85 25.76
N LEU A 23 13.85 -6.96 25.57
CA LEU A 23 14.50 -8.22 25.22
C LEU A 23 14.36 -9.28 26.33
N ALA A 24 14.23 -8.87 27.59
CA ALA A 24 14.03 -9.78 28.72
C ALA A 24 12.59 -10.33 28.78
N ALA A 25 11.61 -9.56 28.31
CA ALA A 25 10.24 -10.04 28.13
C ALA A 25 10.15 -11.02 26.94
N VAL A 26 10.80 -10.70 25.82
CA VAL A 26 10.87 -11.58 24.64
C VAL A 26 11.52 -12.93 24.99
N ALA A 27 12.65 -12.91 25.70
CA ALA A 27 13.37 -14.14 26.10
C ALA A 27 12.54 -15.06 27.01
N ARG A 28 11.57 -14.50 27.74
CA ARG A 28 10.62 -15.25 28.58
C ARG A 28 9.37 -15.70 27.81
N GLY A 29 9.33 -15.53 26.49
CA GLY A 29 8.20 -15.88 25.63
C GLY A 29 6.98 -14.95 25.82
N GLN A 30 7.15 -13.81 26.48
CA GLN A 30 6.07 -12.84 26.67
C GLN A 30 5.96 -11.94 25.43
N ASN A 31 4.72 -11.63 25.06
CA ASN A 31 4.44 -10.77 23.90
C ASN A 31 4.76 -9.31 24.24
N SER A 32 5.97 -8.87 23.93
CA SER A 32 6.40 -7.49 24.15
C SER A 32 6.01 -6.61 22.97
N LYS A 33 5.10 -5.66 23.20
CA LYS A 33 4.77 -4.63 22.21
C LYS A 33 5.96 -3.68 22.04
N ALA A 34 6.26 -3.33 20.79
CA ALA A 34 7.24 -2.31 20.46
C ALA A 34 6.82 -0.95 21.06
N ARG A 35 7.79 -0.21 21.60
CA ARG A 35 7.59 1.12 22.20
C ARG A 35 8.44 2.16 21.48
N LYS A 36 7.81 3.25 21.04
CA LYS A 36 8.52 4.39 20.44
C LYS A 36 9.40 5.05 21.49
N ILE A 37 10.65 5.31 21.14
CA ILE A 37 11.64 5.94 21.99
C ILE A 37 12.33 7.08 21.25
N PRO A 38 12.71 8.17 21.92
CA PRO A 38 13.38 9.30 21.28
C PRO A 38 14.85 9.02 20.95
N LEU A 39 15.49 8.08 21.68
CA LEU A 39 16.89 7.74 21.54
C LEU A 39 17.10 6.28 21.97
N GLY A 40 17.99 5.58 21.27
CA GLY A 40 18.38 4.21 21.58
C GLY A 40 19.76 3.88 21.03
N VAL A 41 20.22 2.66 21.31
CA VAL A 41 21.49 2.12 20.82
C VAL A 41 21.20 0.97 19.85
N SER A 42 21.90 0.94 18.71
CA SER A 42 21.81 -0.17 17.78
C SER A 42 22.55 -1.39 18.33
N LEU A 43 21.86 -2.51 18.42
CA LEU A 43 22.38 -3.82 18.78
C LEU A 43 22.57 -4.68 17.53
N ALA A 44 23.22 -5.83 17.66
CA ALA A 44 23.45 -6.75 16.54
C ALA A 44 22.15 -7.26 15.89
N ASN A 45 21.07 -7.34 16.66
CA ASN A 45 19.74 -7.74 16.21
C ASN A 45 18.80 -6.57 15.88
N THR A 46 19.32 -5.32 15.84
CA THR A 46 18.50 -4.17 15.45
C THR A 46 18.08 -4.30 14.00
N MET A 47 16.77 -4.37 13.77
CA MET A 47 16.21 -4.31 12.43
C MET A 47 16.15 -2.86 11.97
N VAL A 48 16.73 -2.59 10.80
CA VAL A 48 16.69 -1.27 10.16
C VAL A 48 15.76 -1.34 8.96
N ILE A 49 14.80 -0.42 8.92
CA ILE A 49 13.87 -0.24 7.81
C ILE A 49 14.22 1.08 7.13
N PHE A 50 14.42 1.04 5.82
CA PHE A 50 14.68 2.22 5.03
C PHE A 50 13.42 2.66 4.31
N GLU A 51 13.11 3.95 4.40
CA GLU A 51 12.13 4.60 3.54
C GLU A 51 12.80 5.65 2.67
N ARG A 52 12.25 5.86 1.48
CA ARG A 52 12.68 6.91 0.57
C ARG A 52 12.12 8.24 1.08
N ALA A 53 12.94 9.29 1.06
CA ALA A 53 12.47 10.66 1.32
C ALA A 53 11.43 11.10 0.27
N GLU A 54 10.47 11.92 0.68
CA GLU A 54 9.49 12.52 -0.23
C GLU A 54 10.20 13.28 -1.36
N GLY A 55 9.76 13.07 -2.60
CA GLY A 55 10.38 13.68 -3.79
C GLY A 55 11.72 13.08 -4.25
N SER A 56 12.39 12.22 -3.47
CA SER A 56 13.67 11.61 -3.87
C SER A 56 13.50 10.66 -5.06
N SER A 57 14.41 10.66 -6.04
CA SER A 57 14.37 9.71 -7.17
C SER A 57 14.93 8.31 -6.85
N ILE A 58 15.28 8.06 -5.58
CA ILE A 58 15.89 6.80 -5.15
C ILE A 58 14.86 5.66 -5.17
N ASN A 59 15.18 4.60 -5.91
CA ASN A 59 14.44 3.34 -5.85
C ASN A 59 15.11 2.40 -4.87
N LEU A 60 14.52 2.25 -3.68
CA LEU A 60 14.93 1.18 -2.77
C LEU A 60 14.55 -0.17 -3.37
N ALA A 61 15.25 -1.25 -3.03
CA ALA A 61 14.91 -2.63 -3.40
C ALA A 61 15.01 -3.53 -2.15
N GLY A 62 14.31 -4.67 -2.14
CA GLY A 62 14.35 -5.61 -1.01
C GLY A 62 13.19 -5.50 0.00
N LYS A 63 13.29 -6.29 1.07
CA LYS A 63 12.24 -6.49 2.10
C LYS A 63 12.27 -5.45 3.22
N SER A 64 13.39 -4.77 3.44
CA SER A 64 13.56 -3.74 4.48
C SER A 64 13.10 -2.35 4.02
N LYS A 65 12.00 -2.30 3.26
CA LYS A 65 11.35 -1.05 2.86
C LYS A 65 10.29 -0.67 3.89
N GLY A 66 10.18 0.61 4.21
CA GLY A 66 8.99 1.13 4.89
C GLY A 66 7.73 0.70 4.15
N LYS A 67 6.60 0.53 4.86
CA LYS A 67 5.30 0.28 4.22
C LYS A 67 5.07 1.42 3.24
N SER A 68 5.21 1.19 1.93
CA SER A 68 4.69 2.13 0.95
C SER A 68 3.20 2.20 1.23
N GLN A 69 2.71 3.34 1.70
CA GLN A 69 1.28 3.55 1.86
C GLN A 69 0.67 3.33 0.49
N PHE A 70 0.03 2.18 0.31
CA PHE A 70 -0.87 1.99 -0.80
C PHE A 70 -2.09 2.83 -0.46
N VAL A 71 -2.22 3.97 -1.12
CA VAL A 71 -3.48 4.70 -1.12
C VAL A 71 -4.42 3.88 -1.99
N SER A 72 -5.26 3.06 -1.36
CA SER A 72 -6.40 2.46 -2.05
C SER A 72 -7.26 3.62 -2.56
N ILE A 73 -7.20 3.89 -3.87
CA ILE A 73 -7.92 4.99 -4.54
C ILE A 73 -9.45 4.78 -4.42
N ILE A 74 -9.87 3.55 -4.10
CA ILE A 74 -11.28 3.14 -4.02
C ILE A 74 -11.57 2.69 -2.59
N ASN A 75 -12.62 3.27 -2.00
CA ASN A 75 -13.14 2.83 -0.71
C ASN A 75 -13.63 1.37 -0.85
N PRO A 76 -13.13 0.40 -0.07
CA PRO A 76 -13.63 -0.98 -0.10
C PRO A 76 -15.14 -1.09 0.20
N ASP A 77 -15.74 -0.09 0.84
CA ASP A 77 -17.18 -0.03 1.16
C ASP A 77 -18.04 0.62 0.06
N PHE A 78 -17.53 0.72 -1.18
CA PHE A 78 -18.27 1.28 -2.30
C PHE A 78 -19.47 0.39 -2.68
N ASP A 79 -20.69 0.85 -2.39
CA ASP A 79 -21.93 0.12 -2.66
C ASP A 79 -22.71 0.72 -3.85
N PHE A 80 -22.84 -0.07 -4.92
CA PHE A 80 -23.55 0.30 -6.15
C PHE A 80 -25.05 0.55 -5.95
N LYS A 81 -25.64 -0.02 -4.90
CA LYS A 81 -27.06 0.21 -4.58
C LYS A 81 -27.36 1.68 -4.30
N THR A 82 -26.38 2.42 -3.77
CA THR A 82 -26.51 3.85 -3.48
C THR A 82 -26.51 4.71 -4.75
N MET A 83 -26.10 4.14 -5.89
CA MET A 83 -25.92 4.86 -7.14
C MET A 83 -27.18 4.92 -8.01
N GLY A 84 -28.31 4.36 -7.56
CA GLY A 84 -29.62 4.55 -8.21
C GLY A 84 -29.76 3.89 -9.59
N ILE A 85 -28.94 2.88 -9.89
CA ILE A 85 -29.12 2.02 -11.06
C ILE A 85 -30.11 0.92 -10.66
N GLY A 86 -31.19 0.75 -11.42
CA GLY A 86 -32.11 -0.37 -11.22
C GLY A 86 -31.90 -1.46 -12.25
N GLY A 87 -31.95 -2.72 -11.83
CA GLY A 87 -32.19 -3.87 -12.71
C GLY A 87 -30.98 -4.51 -13.39
N LEU A 88 -29.76 -4.05 -13.10
CA LEU A 88 -28.51 -4.64 -13.63
C LEU A 88 -27.42 -4.79 -12.56
N ASP A 89 -27.80 -4.78 -11.28
CA ASP A 89 -26.86 -4.71 -10.16
C ASP A 89 -25.89 -5.90 -10.17
N THR A 90 -26.36 -7.10 -10.51
CA THR A 90 -25.56 -8.33 -10.49
C THR A 90 -24.46 -8.34 -11.53
N GLU A 91 -24.80 -8.06 -12.78
CA GLU A 91 -23.88 -8.00 -13.91
C GLU A 91 -22.91 -6.84 -13.74
N PHE A 92 -23.41 -5.70 -13.28
CA PHE A 92 -22.62 -4.50 -13.08
C PHE A 92 -21.59 -4.70 -11.96
N ASN A 93 -22.01 -5.23 -10.80
CA ASN A 93 -21.11 -5.58 -9.71
C ASN A 93 -20.00 -6.53 -10.18
N ALA A 94 -20.33 -7.54 -10.98
CA ALA A 94 -19.35 -8.50 -11.49
C ALA A 94 -18.32 -7.85 -12.41
N ILE A 95 -18.75 -7.02 -13.36
CA ILE A 95 -17.85 -6.32 -14.30
C ILE A 95 -16.97 -5.32 -13.56
N PHE A 96 -17.56 -4.52 -12.66
CA PHE A 96 -16.84 -3.48 -11.93
C PHE A 96 -15.84 -4.10 -10.96
N ARG A 97 -16.24 -5.12 -10.19
CA ARG A 97 -15.31 -5.85 -9.33
C ARG A 97 -14.14 -6.43 -10.13
N ARG A 98 -14.37 -6.96 -11.33
CA ARG A 98 -13.29 -7.47 -12.20
C ARG A 98 -12.38 -6.35 -12.70
N ALA A 99 -12.94 -5.22 -13.13
CA ALA A 99 -12.16 -4.10 -13.67
C ALA A 99 -11.29 -3.41 -12.59
N PHE A 100 -11.82 -3.29 -11.38
CA PHE A 100 -11.18 -2.54 -10.29
C PHE A 100 -10.51 -3.41 -9.22
N ALA A 101 -10.66 -4.74 -9.26
CA ALA A 101 -10.01 -5.68 -8.32
C ALA A 101 -8.52 -5.37 -8.13
N SER A 102 -7.80 -5.13 -9.22
CA SER A 102 -6.36 -4.82 -9.18
C SER A 102 -6.01 -3.53 -8.42
N ARG A 103 -6.98 -2.63 -8.19
CA ARG A 103 -6.81 -1.39 -7.41
C ARG A 103 -7.31 -1.52 -5.98
N VAL A 104 -8.15 -2.52 -5.70
CA VAL A 104 -8.69 -2.83 -4.37
C VAL A 104 -7.75 -3.75 -3.59
N PHE A 105 -7.13 -4.72 -4.27
CA PHE A 105 -6.20 -5.64 -3.63
C PHE A 105 -4.81 -5.03 -3.37
N PRO A 106 -4.09 -5.48 -2.33
CA PRO A 106 -2.71 -5.07 -2.08
C PRO A 106 -1.81 -5.28 -3.31
N PRO A 107 -0.90 -4.35 -3.61
CA PRO A 107 -0.05 -4.41 -4.81
C PRO A 107 0.85 -5.64 -4.82
N GLU A 108 1.25 -6.17 -3.66
CA GLU A 108 2.03 -7.41 -3.56
C GLU A 108 1.25 -8.58 -4.13
N VAL A 109 -0.04 -8.69 -3.81
CA VAL A 109 -0.93 -9.76 -4.30
C VAL A 109 -1.18 -9.58 -5.80
N VAL A 110 -1.45 -8.35 -6.24
CA VAL A 110 -1.68 -8.03 -7.66
C VAL A 110 -0.45 -8.37 -8.51
N TYR A 111 0.75 -8.07 -8.00
CA TYR A 111 2.02 -8.40 -8.65
C TYR A 111 2.26 -9.91 -8.72
N GLN A 112 2.04 -10.62 -7.62
CA GLN A 112 2.15 -12.09 -7.58
C GLN A 112 1.17 -12.79 -8.54
N LEU A 113 -0.04 -12.25 -8.68
CA LEU A 113 -1.06 -12.75 -9.60
C LEU A 113 -0.84 -12.30 -11.05
N GLY A 114 0.16 -11.46 -11.34
CA GLY A 114 0.43 -10.94 -12.68
C GLY A 114 -0.73 -10.12 -13.27
N MET A 115 -1.59 -9.56 -12.42
CA MET A 115 -2.78 -8.83 -12.85
C MET A 115 -2.41 -7.49 -13.48
N LYS A 116 -2.88 -7.25 -14.70
CA LYS A 116 -2.76 -5.95 -15.36
C LYS A 116 -3.93 -5.05 -14.96
N HIS A 117 -3.65 -3.79 -14.66
CA HIS A 117 -4.70 -2.81 -14.40
C HIS A 117 -5.54 -2.54 -15.66
N CYS A 118 -6.86 -2.50 -15.51
CA CYS A 118 -7.76 -2.04 -16.55
C CYS A 118 -7.48 -0.55 -16.85
N ARG A 119 -7.35 -0.19 -18.13
CA ARG A 119 -7.02 1.18 -18.55
C ARG A 119 -8.25 2.08 -18.71
N GLY A 120 -9.42 1.51 -18.92
CA GLY A 120 -10.67 2.22 -19.12
C GLY A 120 -11.81 1.26 -19.43
N ILE A 121 -13.05 1.72 -19.19
CA ILE A 121 -14.29 0.98 -19.45
C ILE A 121 -15.09 1.77 -20.46
N LEU A 122 -15.58 1.11 -21.51
CA LEU A 122 -16.50 1.71 -22.48
C LEU A 122 -17.93 1.26 -22.15
N LEU A 123 -18.81 2.22 -21.87
CA LEU A 123 -20.24 1.97 -21.64
C LEU A 123 -21.03 2.29 -22.92
N TYR A 124 -21.73 1.31 -23.47
CA TYR A 124 -22.57 1.46 -24.67
C TYR A 124 -23.98 0.93 -24.42
N GLY A 125 -24.98 1.54 -25.07
CA GLY A 125 -26.36 1.09 -25.03
C GLY A 125 -27.36 2.20 -25.38
N PRO A 126 -28.66 1.86 -25.55
CA PRO A 126 -29.73 2.79 -25.90
C PRO A 126 -29.79 4.04 -25.00
N PRO A 127 -30.35 5.17 -25.46
CA PRO A 127 -30.52 6.34 -24.61
C PRO A 127 -31.38 6.00 -23.36
N GLY A 128 -31.07 6.63 -22.22
CA GLY A 128 -31.82 6.42 -20.97
C GLY A 128 -31.32 5.28 -20.05
N THR A 129 -30.29 4.52 -20.42
CA THR A 129 -29.80 3.37 -19.62
C THR A 129 -28.77 3.69 -18.52
N GLY A 130 -28.75 4.93 -17.98
CA GLY A 130 -27.90 5.28 -16.82
C GLY A 130 -26.39 5.41 -17.06
N LYS A 131 -25.88 5.25 -18.29
CA LYS A 131 -24.43 5.33 -18.63
C LYS A 131 -23.75 6.60 -18.13
N THR A 132 -24.40 7.77 -18.27
CA THR A 132 -23.86 9.05 -17.81
C THR A 132 -23.83 9.16 -16.29
N LEU A 133 -24.82 8.56 -15.61
CA LEU A 133 -24.87 8.53 -14.16
C LEU A 133 -23.73 7.67 -13.59
N MET A 134 -23.32 6.63 -14.31
CA MET A 134 -22.18 5.77 -13.98
C MET A 134 -20.80 6.38 -14.22
N ALA A 135 -20.71 7.34 -15.13
CA ALA A 135 -19.45 8.00 -15.42
C ALA A 135 -19.17 9.18 -14.47
N ARG A 136 -20.13 9.55 -13.62
CA ARG A 136 -19.97 10.56 -12.57
C ARG A 136 -19.40 9.94 -11.31
#